data_AF-A0A8S3HJT5-F1
#
_entry.id   AF-A0A8S3HJT5-F1
#
_cell.length_a   1.000
_cell.length_b   1.000
_cell.length_c   1.000
_cell.angle_alpha   90.00
_cell.angle_beta   90.00
_cell.angle_gamma   90.00
#
_symmetry.space_group_name_H-M   'P 1'
#
loop_
_entity.id
_entity.type
_entity.pdbx_description
1 polymer ?
#
loop_
_entity_poly.entity_id
_entity_poly.type
_entity_poly.pdbx_seq_one_letter_code
_entity_poly.pdbx_strand_id
1 'polypeptide(L)'
;MERGQQYYLDPIFRDPNVVGHEWHQIKQSLSIVIEQSHMNNTTAAHHQHVTDEYIRQFGYQQTRPILRGDLCMTYGTPQTGPQANCLPIGIALSHDESTLLSCDVHRSAQNVRLFDVETGQLKHTITRNQQMKFHRPSAVMSDARNNILIVERDYIYVTEPDGRLIQTIGHHSIKQLYGIALFHDRYLLTIDSKSTDANTAENSRLLLFDPNNGRLVFEQPIIMNREPEEKLRERYVKHVVGNILPETTSKPRFVAVHNDNIY
;
A
#
# COMPACT_ATOMS: atom_id res chain seq x y z
N MET A 1 36.52 -12.60 18.67
CA MET A 1 35.54 -11.65 19.21
C MET A 1 35.52 -10.45 18.28
N GLU A 2 34.67 -10.49 17.26
CA GLU A 2 34.53 -9.38 16.31
C GLU A 2 33.23 -8.63 16.64
N ARG A 3 33.38 -7.32 16.83
CA ARG A 3 32.32 -6.40 17.25
C ARG A 3 31.36 -6.17 16.07
N GLY A 4 30.07 -6.29 16.32
CA GLY A 4 29.02 -5.98 15.35
C GLY A 4 29.06 -4.50 14.94
N GLN A 5 29.02 -4.25 13.64
CA GLN A 5 28.72 -2.92 13.10
C GLN A 5 27.21 -2.69 13.20
N GLN A 6 26.81 -1.73 14.04
CA GLN A 6 25.50 -1.09 13.94
C GLN A 6 25.56 -0.07 12.79
N TYR A 7 24.73 -0.26 11.77
CA TYR A 7 24.51 0.76 10.76
C TYR A 7 23.50 1.77 11.30
N TYR A 8 23.98 2.94 11.67
CA TYR A 8 23.14 4.12 11.86
C TYR A 8 22.86 4.71 10.46
N LEU A 9 21.59 4.97 10.15
CA LEU A 9 21.28 5.92 9.08
C LEU A 9 21.86 7.27 9.51
N ASP A 10 22.72 7.82 8.66
CA ASP A 10 23.44 9.06 8.89
C ASP A 10 22.43 10.21 9.13
N PRO A 11 22.56 11.02 10.21
CA PRO A 11 21.61 12.07 10.54
C PRO A 11 21.85 13.30 9.64
N ILE A 12 21.58 13.17 8.34
CA ILE A 12 21.79 14.24 7.35
C ILE A 12 20.63 15.27 7.36
N PHE A 13 19.54 15.03 8.11
CA PHE A 13 18.36 15.90 8.11
C PHE A 13 17.81 16.28 9.48
N ARG A 14 18.68 16.58 10.46
CA ARG A 14 18.22 17.35 11.64
C ARG A 14 18.29 18.83 11.31
N ASP A 15 17.15 19.42 10.93
CA ASP A 15 16.96 20.86 11.06
C ASP A 15 16.75 21.16 12.56
N PRO A 16 17.66 21.87 13.24
CA PRO A 16 17.55 22.15 14.66
C PRO A 16 16.43 23.14 15.02
N ASN A 17 15.68 23.67 14.04
CA ASN A 17 14.72 24.76 14.27
C ASN A 17 13.23 24.37 14.36
N VAL A 18 12.89 23.08 14.31
CA VAL A 18 11.49 22.66 14.44
C VAL A 18 11.26 22.03 15.81
N VAL A 19 11.00 22.87 16.82
CA VAL A 19 10.51 22.46 18.14
C VAL A 19 9.15 23.10 18.39
N GLY A 20 8.17 22.25 18.65
CA GLY A 20 6.96 22.60 19.40
C GLY A 20 5.69 22.61 18.56
N HIS A 21 4.89 21.55 18.69
CA HIS A 21 3.56 21.63 19.31
C HIS A 21 3.05 20.22 19.60
N GLU A 22 2.39 20.09 20.76
CA GLU A 22 1.85 18.86 21.34
C GLU A 22 0.79 18.21 20.44
N TRP A 23 0.83 16.87 20.31
CA TRP A 23 -0.23 16.09 19.69
C TRP A 23 -0.68 14.99 20.66
N HIS A 24 -1.94 15.06 21.10
CA HIS A 24 -2.60 14.01 21.88
C HIS A 24 -2.95 12.81 21.00
N GLN A 25 -2.64 11.61 21.51
CA GLN A 25 -2.90 10.33 20.87
C GLN A 25 -4.40 10.03 20.77
N ILE A 26 -4.88 9.80 19.55
CA ILE A 26 -5.98 8.87 19.30
C ILE A 26 -5.40 7.72 18.48
N LYS A 27 -5.22 6.56 19.10
CA LYS A 27 -4.91 5.32 18.39
C LYS A 27 -6.23 4.65 18.00
N GLN A 28 -6.67 4.82 16.77
CA GLN A 28 -7.63 3.91 16.16
C GLN A 28 -6.90 3.05 15.14
N SER A 29 -6.81 1.75 15.43
CA SER A 29 -6.21 0.77 14.54
C SER A 29 -7.25 0.37 13.50
N LEU A 30 -7.18 0.94 12.29
CA LEU A 30 -8.01 0.50 11.18
C LEU A 30 -7.52 -0.88 10.70
N SER A 31 -8.34 -1.91 10.88
CA SER A 31 -8.08 -3.25 10.36
C SER A 31 -8.96 -3.48 9.13
N ILE A 32 -8.38 -3.46 7.93
CA ILE A 32 -9.11 -3.73 6.69
C ILE A 32 -8.90 -5.20 6.30
N VAL A 33 -9.98 -5.98 6.29
CA VAL A 33 -10.01 -7.35 5.77
C VAL A 33 -10.56 -7.30 4.35
N ILE A 34 -9.77 -7.69 3.35
CA ILE A 34 -10.21 -7.81 1.96
C ILE A 34 -10.59 -9.27 1.71
N GLU A 35 -11.88 -9.59 1.75
CA GLU A 35 -12.39 -10.90 1.34
C GLU A 35 -12.72 -10.91 -0.16
N GLN A 36 -12.12 -11.83 -0.91
CA GLN A 36 -12.47 -12.10 -2.29
C GLN A 36 -13.49 -13.24 -2.35
N SER A 37 -14.78 -12.93 -2.51
CA SER A 37 -15.80 -13.94 -2.76
C SER A 37 -15.96 -14.16 -4.27
N HIS A 38 -15.37 -15.23 -4.82
CA HIS A 38 -15.78 -15.75 -6.12
C HIS A 38 -17.08 -16.56 -5.96
N MET A 39 -18.23 -15.90 -6.03
CA MET A 39 -19.52 -16.59 -6.06
C MET A 39 -19.86 -17.04 -7.48
N ASN A 40 -19.61 -18.32 -7.78
CA ASN A 40 -20.31 -19.00 -8.86
C ASN A 40 -21.66 -19.48 -8.33
N ASN A 41 -22.75 -18.99 -8.92
CA ASN A 41 -24.11 -19.41 -8.60
C ASN A 41 -24.39 -20.82 -9.15
N THR A 42 -23.90 -21.84 -8.46
CA THR A 42 -24.50 -23.17 -8.41
C THR A 42 -23.84 -23.95 -7.27
N THR A 43 -24.62 -24.67 -6.47
CA THR A 43 -24.20 -25.59 -5.39
C THR A 43 -23.69 -25.01 -4.05
N ALA A 44 -24.56 -24.29 -3.33
CA ALA A 44 -24.34 -23.94 -1.92
C ALA A 44 -24.32 -25.16 -0.95
N ALA A 45 -24.94 -26.28 -1.31
CA ALA A 45 -25.05 -27.46 -0.43
C ALA A 45 -23.91 -28.48 -0.57
N HIS A 46 -23.14 -28.48 -1.66
CA HIS A 46 -21.99 -29.38 -1.83
C HIS A 46 -20.68 -28.80 -1.31
N HIS A 47 -20.58 -27.47 -1.16
CA HIS A 47 -19.34 -26.84 -0.72
C HIS A 47 -19.03 -27.06 0.76
N GLN A 48 -20.04 -27.05 1.64
CA GLN A 48 -19.83 -27.27 3.09
C GLN A 48 -19.22 -28.64 3.39
N HIS A 49 -19.62 -29.68 2.65
CA HIS A 49 -19.16 -31.04 2.89
C HIS A 49 -17.73 -31.28 2.37
N VAL A 50 -17.32 -30.61 1.30
CA VAL A 50 -15.96 -30.74 0.72
C VAL A 50 -14.92 -29.96 1.54
N THR A 51 -15.29 -28.79 2.11
CA THR A 51 -14.39 -28.04 3.00
C THR A 51 -14.06 -28.80 4.28
N ASP A 52 -15.05 -29.48 4.86
CA ASP A 52 -14.85 -30.22 6.12
C ASP A 52 -13.99 -31.48 5.94
N GLU A 53 -14.05 -32.14 4.79
CA GLU A 53 -13.22 -33.31 4.49
C GLU A 53 -11.78 -32.93 4.14
N TYR A 54 -11.59 -31.82 3.41
CA TYR A 54 -10.26 -31.31 3.05
C TYR A 54 -9.48 -30.82 4.29
N ILE A 55 -10.17 -30.19 5.24
CA ILE A 55 -9.59 -29.74 6.53
C ILE A 55 -9.20 -30.94 7.42
N ARG A 56 -9.91 -32.08 7.31
CA ARG A 56 -9.56 -33.30 8.06
C ARG A 56 -8.40 -34.08 7.44
N GLN A 57 -8.26 -34.08 6.12
CA GLN A 57 -7.22 -34.86 5.43
C GLN A 57 -5.84 -34.19 5.47
N PHE A 58 -5.79 -32.87 5.47
CA PHE A 58 -4.55 -32.11 5.61
C PHE A 58 -4.54 -31.48 6.99
N GLY A 59 -3.86 -32.12 7.95
CA GLY A 59 -3.70 -31.68 9.33
C GLY A 59 -2.98 -30.34 9.51
N TYR A 60 -3.52 -29.28 8.92
CA TYR A 60 -3.23 -27.90 9.25
C TYR A 60 -3.78 -27.66 10.64
N GLN A 61 -2.94 -27.88 11.65
CA GLN A 61 -3.17 -27.31 12.97
C GLN A 61 -3.33 -25.79 12.78
N GLN A 62 -4.57 -25.30 12.86
CA GLN A 62 -4.91 -23.88 12.90
C GLN A 62 -4.33 -23.27 14.18
N THR A 63 -3.03 -23.05 14.21
CA THR A 63 -2.33 -22.25 15.22
C THR A 63 -2.21 -20.79 14.77
N ARG A 64 -2.73 -20.44 13.59
CA ARG A 64 -2.79 -19.05 13.15
C ARG A 64 -3.81 -18.33 14.03
N PRO A 65 -3.39 -17.29 14.78
CA PRO A 65 -4.33 -16.50 15.57
C PRO A 65 -5.39 -15.94 14.62
N ILE A 66 -6.64 -16.30 14.87
CA ILE A 66 -7.77 -15.67 14.19
C ILE A 66 -7.85 -14.26 14.76
N LEU A 67 -7.39 -13.27 13.99
CA LEU A 67 -7.65 -11.87 14.27
C LEU A 67 -9.17 -11.67 14.17
N ARG A 68 -9.86 -11.72 15.31
CA ARG A 68 -11.25 -11.29 15.41
C ARG A 68 -11.24 -9.77 15.49
N GLY A 69 -11.43 -9.11 14.35
CA GLY A 69 -11.79 -7.70 14.30
C GLY A 69 -13.30 -7.56 14.17
N ASP A 70 -13.85 -6.49 14.74
CA ASP A 70 -15.23 -6.11 14.47
C ASP A 70 -15.29 -5.48 13.07
N LEU A 71 -15.95 -6.15 12.12
CA LEU A 71 -16.19 -5.59 10.79
C LEU A 71 -17.20 -4.44 10.93
N CYS A 72 -16.71 -3.20 10.89
CA CYS A 72 -17.57 -2.02 11.01
C CYS A 72 -18.29 -1.67 9.71
N MET A 73 -17.65 -1.88 8.55
CA MET A 73 -18.19 -1.45 7.25
C MET A 73 -17.54 -2.19 6.09
N THR A 74 -18.29 -2.35 4.99
CA THR A 74 -17.79 -2.83 3.71
C THR A 74 -17.97 -1.76 2.65
N TYR A 75 -16.91 -1.47 1.91
CA TYR A 75 -16.93 -0.53 0.79
C TYR A 75 -17.00 -1.27 -0.53
N GLY A 76 -17.82 -0.77 -1.43
CA GLY A 76 -18.04 -1.38 -2.74
C GLY A 76 -19.51 -1.69 -2.96
N THR A 77 -19.95 -1.53 -4.21
CA THR A 77 -21.28 -1.93 -4.61
C THR A 77 -21.24 -3.42 -4.97
N PRO A 78 -22.08 -4.28 -4.36
CA PRO A 78 -22.30 -5.63 -4.87
C PRO A 78 -23.02 -5.49 -6.21
N GLN A 79 -22.26 -5.23 -7.28
CA GLN A 79 -22.83 -5.11 -8.61
C GLN A 79 -22.82 -6.46 -9.30
N THR A 80 -23.84 -6.70 -10.10
CA THR A 80 -23.83 -7.65 -11.20
C THR A 80 -23.40 -6.91 -12.46
N GLY A 81 -22.38 -7.39 -13.19
CA GLY A 81 -21.94 -6.82 -14.47
C GLY A 81 -20.43 -6.53 -14.57
N PRO A 82 -19.94 -5.90 -15.65
CA PRO A 82 -18.51 -5.69 -15.88
C PRO A 82 -17.78 -4.84 -14.84
N GLN A 83 -18.52 -4.08 -14.01
CA GLN A 83 -18.01 -3.29 -12.89
C GLN A 83 -18.02 -4.04 -11.54
N ALA A 84 -18.56 -5.26 -11.50
CA ALA A 84 -18.55 -6.16 -10.34
C ALA A 84 -17.14 -6.66 -9.99
N ASN A 85 -16.28 -6.73 -11.00
CA ASN A 85 -14.94 -7.24 -10.84
C ASN A 85 -14.03 -6.09 -10.42
N CYS A 86 -13.87 -5.94 -9.11
CA CYS A 86 -12.85 -5.08 -8.52
C CYS A 86 -11.69 -5.94 -8.03
N LEU A 87 -10.47 -5.45 -8.24
CA LEU A 87 -9.27 -6.03 -7.64
C LEU A 87 -8.52 -4.89 -6.94
N PRO A 88 -8.99 -4.47 -5.74
CA PRO A 88 -8.34 -3.41 -5.00
C PRO A 88 -6.94 -3.85 -4.57
N ILE A 89 -5.92 -3.03 -4.86
CA ILE A 89 -4.54 -3.32 -4.46
C ILE A 89 -3.85 -2.18 -3.69
N GLY A 90 -4.37 -0.96 -3.81
CA GLY A 90 -3.88 0.19 -3.07
C GLY A 90 -5.07 0.84 -2.38
N ILE A 91 -4.96 1.09 -1.08
CA ILE A 91 -6.00 1.72 -0.28
C ILE A 91 -5.34 2.83 0.56
N ALA A 92 -6.00 3.97 0.66
CA ALA A 92 -5.60 5.06 1.55
C ALA A 92 -6.84 5.84 2.01
N LEU A 93 -6.69 6.64 3.06
CA LEU A 93 -7.65 7.69 3.39
C LEU A 93 -7.19 9.00 2.75
N SER A 94 -8.15 9.88 2.50
CA SER A 94 -7.86 11.29 2.26
C SER A 94 -7.24 11.92 3.50
N HIS A 95 -6.61 13.08 3.35
CA HIS A 95 -5.89 13.75 4.43
C HIS A 95 -6.83 14.19 5.55
N ASP A 96 -8.07 14.55 5.20
CA ASP A 96 -9.14 14.86 6.15
C ASP A 96 -9.89 13.61 6.66
N GLU A 97 -9.45 12.41 6.26
CA GLU A 97 -10.02 11.11 6.60
C GLU A 97 -11.49 10.91 6.21
N SER A 98 -12.08 11.82 5.43
CA SER A 98 -13.49 11.78 5.02
C SER A 98 -13.74 10.87 3.82
N THR A 99 -12.68 10.51 3.08
CA THR A 99 -12.78 9.79 1.82
C THR A 99 -11.81 8.61 1.79
N LEU A 100 -12.32 7.40 1.54
CA LEU A 100 -11.53 6.21 1.27
C LEU A 100 -11.15 6.17 -0.21
N LEU A 101 -9.87 6.02 -0.49
CA LEU A 101 -9.29 5.92 -1.82
C LEU A 101 -8.95 4.46 -2.11
N SER A 102 -9.29 3.96 -3.29
CA SER A 102 -8.98 2.59 -3.71
C SER A 102 -8.51 2.53 -5.16
N CYS A 103 -7.32 1.96 -5.38
CA CYS A 103 -6.83 1.57 -6.71
C CYS A 103 -7.39 0.21 -7.11
N ASP A 104 -8.16 0.18 -8.19
CA ASP A 104 -8.68 -1.05 -8.81
C ASP A 104 -7.83 -1.40 -10.03
N VAL A 105 -7.32 -2.63 -10.08
CA VAL A 105 -6.47 -3.11 -11.19
C VAL A 105 -7.11 -4.19 -12.04
N HIS A 106 -8.40 -4.41 -11.89
CA HIS A 106 -9.10 -5.36 -12.76
C HIS A 106 -8.98 -4.91 -14.24
N ARG A 107 -8.73 -5.85 -15.17
CA ARG A 107 -8.42 -5.54 -16.58
C ARG A 107 -9.50 -4.69 -17.28
N SER A 108 -10.75 -4.81 -16.86
CA SER A 108 -11.88 -4.03 -17.40
C SER A 108 -12.15 -2.72 -16.67
N ALA A 109 -11.52 -2.47 -15.52
CA ALA A 109 -11.87 -1.42 -14.58
C ALA A 109 -10.65 -0.82 -13.87
N GLN A 110 -9.60 -0.51 -14.63
CA GLN A 110 -8.41 0.17 -14.10
C GLN A 110 -8.77 1.62 -13.75
N ASN A 111 -9.00 1.88 -12.46
CA ASN A 111 -9.48 3.18 -11.95
C ASN A 111 -9.06 3.41 -10.50
N VAL A 112 -9.31 4.63 -10.03
CA VAL A 112 -9.25 4.98 -8.62
C VAL A 112 -10.65 5.38 -8.17
N ARG A 113 -11.15 4.76 -7.11
CA ARG A 113 -12.48 5.02 -6.55
C ARG A 113 -12.37 5.79 -5.24
N LEU A 114 -13.23 6.78 -5.08
CA LEU A 114 -13.33 7.63 -3.91
C LEU A 114 -14.65 7.32 -3.23
N PHE A 115 -14.61 6.81 -2.01
CA PHE A 115 -15.81 6.50 -1.21
C PHE A 115 -15.90 7.45 -0.03
N ASP A 116 -17.10 7.90 0.28
CA ASP A 116 -17.38 8.57 1.53
C ASP A 116 -17.22 7.60 2.71
N VAL A 117 -16.41 7.96 3.69
CA VAL A 117 -16.09 7.07 4.82
C VAL A 117 -17.28 6.87 5.76
N GLU A 118 -18.12 7.88 5.95
CA GLU A 118 -19.26 7.77 6.87
C GLU A 118 -20.39 6.92 6.27
N THR A 119 -20.69 7.13 4.99
CA THR A 119 -21.83 6.51 4.32
C THR A 119 -21.48 5.28 3.49
N GLY A 120 -20.20 5.03 3.23
CA GLY A 120 -19.71 3.99 2.32
C GLY A 120 -20.03 4.23 0.84
N GLN A 121 -20.64 5.37 0.49
CA GLN A 121 -21.09 5.66 -0.87
C GLN A 121 -19.94 6.04 -1.79
N LEU A 122 -20.00 5.59 -3.04
CA LEU A 122 -19.05 6.00 -4.08
C LEU A 122 -19.29 7.48 -4.45
N LYS A 123 -18.34 8.35 -4.11
CA LYS A 123 -18.36 9.79 -4.47
C LYS A 123 -17.93 10.01 -5.91
N HIS A 124 -16.83 9.36 -6.32
CA HIS A 124 -16.24 9.59 -7.63
C HIS A 124 -15.40 8.39 -8.12
N THR A 125 -15.17 8.32 -9.43
CA THR A 125 -14.27 7.34 -10.05
C THR A 125 -13.36 8.05 -11.04
N ILE A 126 -12.07 8.11 -10.72
CA ILE A 126 -11.03 8.62 -11.60
C ILE A 126 -10.67 7.49 -12.57
N THR A 127 -10.87 7.74 -13.86
CA THR A 127 -10.60 6.78 -14.93
C THR A 127 -9.49 7.28 -15.84
N ARG A 128 -8.94 6.38 -16.67
CA ARG A 128 -7.97 6.77 -17.70
C ARG A 128 -8.58 7.79 -18.67
N ASN A 129 -7.76 8.73 -19.12
CA ASN A 129 -8.13 9.71 -20.14
C ASN A 129 -6.96 9.92 -21.11
N GLN A 130 -6.99 10.97 -21.94
CA GLN A 130 -5.92 11.24 -22.90
C GLN A 130 -4.57 11.56 -22.23
N GLN A 131 -4.60 12.14 -21.04
CA GLN A 131 -3.41 12.57 -20.29
C GLN A 131 -2.95 11.53 -19.25
N MET A 132 -3.87 10.72 -18.72
CA MET A 132 -3.61 9.69 -17.72
C MET A 132 -3.90 8.30 -18.28
N LYS A 133 -2.88 7.45 -18.35
CA LYS A 133 -3.01 6.08 -18.83
C LYS A 133 -2.85 5.13 -17.66
N PHE A 134 -3.96 4.55 -17.22
CA PHE A 134 -3.91 3.49 -16.23
C PHE A 134 -3.63 2.15 -16.90
N HIS A 135 -2.62 1.46 -16.38
CA HIS A 135 -2.26 0.09 -16.73
C HIS A 135 -2.38 -0.80 -15.49
N ARG A 136 -1.92 -0.33 -14.33
CA ARG A 136 -2.02 -1.03 -13.06
C ARG A 136 -1.75 -0.03 -11.92
N PRO A 137 -2.69 0.89 -11.62
CA PRO A 137 -2.49 1.83 -10.51
C PRO A 137 -2.23 1.04 -9.23
N SER A 138 -1.05 1.23 -8.63
CA SER A 138 -0.50 0.33 -7.60
C SER A 138 -0.68 0.85 -6.19
N ALA A 139 -0.73 2.17 -6.03
CA ALA A 139 -0.96 2.84 -4.77
C ALA A 139 -1.65 4.19 -5.01
N VAL A 140 -2.34 4.67 -3.98
CA VAL A 140 -3.01 5.97 -3.98
C VAL A 140 -2.81 6.61 -2.62
N MET A 141 -2.76 7.94 -2.58
CA MET A 141 -2.92 8.72 -1.36
C MET A 141 -3.48 10.11 -1.69
N SER A 142 -3.73 10.93 -0.67
CA SER A 142 -3.93 12.36 -0.89
C SER A 142 -2.91 13.20 -0.13
N ASP A 143 -2.65 14.41 -0.62
CA ASP A 143 -1.89 15.43 0.10
C ASP A 143 -2.79 16.35 0.96
N ALA A 144 -2.17 17.29 1.67
CA ALA A 144 -2.87 18.28 2.51
C ALA A 144 -3.70 19.30 1.71
N ARG A 145 -3.60 19.32 0.38
CA ARG A 145 -4.42 20.13 -0.52
C ARG A 145 -5.59 19.33 -1.10
N ASN A 146 -5.80 18.10 -0.63
CA ASN A 146 -6.76 17.15 -1.16
C ASN A 146 -6.54 16.78 -2.63
N ASN A 147 -5.32 16.92 -3.15
CA ASN A 147 -4.98 16.32 -4.43
C ASN A 147 -4.86 14.81 -4.25
N ILE A 148 -5.22 14.04 -5.28
CA ILE A 148 -5.08 12.59 -5.30
C ILE A 148 -3.79 12.24 -6.04
N LEU A 149 -2.91 11.51 -5.36
CA LEU A 149 -1.65 11.03 -5.90
C LEU A 149 -1.80 9.55 -6.23
N ILE A 150 -1.69 9.23 -7.52
CA ILE A 150 -1.94 7.89 -8.06
C ILE A 150 -0.63 7.36 -8.61
N VAL A 151 -0.10 6.31 -7.98
CA VAL A 151 1.07 5.61 -8.50
C VAL A 151 0.64 4.70 -9.63
N GLU A 152 1.12 5.01 -10.83
CA GLU A 152 1.08 4.13 -11.98
C GLU A 152 2.50 3.63 -12.29
N ARG A 153 2.63 2.65 -13.20
CA ARG A 153 3.88 1.96 -13.51
C ARG A 153 5.11 2.88 -13.57
N ASP A 154 5.05 3.96 -14.36
CA ASP A 154 6.24 4.78 -14.65
C ASP A 154 6.13 6.21 -14.09
N TYR A 155 4.98 6.56 -13.50
CA TYR A 155 4.65 7.93 -13.11
C TYR A 155 3.77 7.95 -11.86
N ILE A 156 3.81 9.08 -11.16
CA ILE A 156 2.82 9.45 -10.16
C ILE A 156 1.97 10.56 -10.79
N TYR A 157 0.67 10.32 -10.95
CA TYR A 157 -0.28 11.35 -11.35
C TYR A 157 -0.77 12.10 -10.13
N VAL A 158 -0.75 13.43 -10.19
CA VAL A 158 -1.35 14.31 -9.20
C VAL A 158 -2.60 14.90 -9.82
N THR A 159 -3.77 14.62 -9.24
CA THR A 159 -5.06 15.07 -9.75
C THR A 159 -5.85 15.81 -8.70
N GLU A 160 -6.84 16.59 -9.12
CA GLU A 160 -7.94 16.97 -8.24
C GLU A 160 -8.83 15.74 -7.93
N PRO A 161 -9.70 15.80 -6.90
CA PRO A 161 -10.63 14.73 -6.57
C PRO A 161 -11.60 14.34 -7.70
N ASP A 162 -11.87 15.26 -8.64
CA ASP A 162 -12.70 15.04 -9.82
C ASP A 162 -11.95 14.37 -10.99
N GLY A 163 -10.68 14.02 -10.78
CA GLY A 163 -9.83 13.39 -11.78
C GLY A 163 -9.16 14.35 -12.77
N ARG A 164 -9.28 15.68 -12.60
CA ARG A 164 -8.54 16.64 -13.41
C ARG A 164 -7.04 16.54 -13.11
N LEU A 165 -6.23 16.23 -14.12
CA LEU A 165 -4.79 16.13 -13.97
C LEU A 165 -4.17 17.52 -13.69
N ILE A 166 -3.38 17.60 -12.62
CA ILE A 166 -2.59 18.78 -12.25
C ILE A 166 -1.16 18.62 -12.75
N GLN A 167 -0.54 17.47 -12.45
CA GLN A 167 0.87 17.22 -12.70
C GLN A 167 1.15 15.73 -12.88
N THR A 168 2.19 15.42 -13.66
CA THR A 168 2.79 14.09 -13.75
C THR A 168 4.20 14.15 -13.18
N ILE A 169 4.47 13.36 -12.16
CA ILE A 169 5.80 13.22 -11.55
C ILE A 169 6.42 11.93 -12.06
N GLY A 170 7.67 11.99 -12.50
CA GLY A 170 8.39 10.83 -13.00
C GLY A 170 9.87 11.14 -13.24
N HIS A 171 10.62 10.09 -13.58
CA HIS A 171 12.03 10.19 -13.88
C HIS A 171 12.41 9.13 -14.91
N HIS A 172 13.29 9.46 -15.85
CA HIS A 172 13.64 8.60 -16.99
C HIS A 172 14.23 7.24 -16.57
N SER A 173 14.76 7.12 -15.35
CA SER A 173 15.32 5.88 -14.84
C SER A 173 14.28 4.93 -14.24
N ILE A 174 13.06 5.37 -13.98
CA ILE A 174 11.98 4.58 -13.35
C ILE A 174 11.65 3.37 -14.23
N LYS A 175 11.37 2.24 -13.60
CA LYS A 175 10.97 1.00 -14.27
C LYS A 175 9.59 0.51 -13.85
N GLN A 176 9.33 0.57 -12.54
CA GLN A 176 8.03 0.20 -11.99
C GLN A 176 7.85 0.73 -10.57
N LEU A 177 6.95 1.70 -10.40
CA LEU A 177 6.62 2.29 -9.11
C LEU A 177 5.61 1.44 -8.32
N TYR A 178 5.84 1.38 -7.01
CA TYR A 178 5.00 0.73 -6.03
C TYR A 178 5.01 1.53 -4.73
N GLY A 179 3.87 1.52 -4.05
CA GLY A 179 3.72 2.22 -2.78
C GLY A 179 3.87 3.73 -2.93
N ILE A 180 3.24 4.46 -2.02
CA ILE A 180 3.47 5.88 -1.88
C ILE A 180 3.27 6.25 -0.42
N ALA A 181 4.11 7.16 0.05
CA ALA A 181 3.97 7.75 1.36
C ALA A 181 4.47 9.20 1.32
N LEU A 182 3.97 10.00 2.26
CA LEU A 182 4.59 11.29 2.58
C LEU A 182 5.73 11.07 3.56
N PHE A 183 6.85 11.72 3.30
CA PHE A 183 8.01 11.76 4.18
C PHE A 183 8.20 13.20 4.67
N HIS A 184 8.19 13.38 5.98
CA HIS A 184 8.22 14.70 6.66
C HIS A 184 7.19 15.70 6.10
N ASP A 185 5.98 15.22 5.75
CA ASP A 185 4.88 16.01 5.18
C ASP A 185 5.23 16.85 3.94
N ARG A 186 6.37 16.55 3.30
CA ARG A 186 6.96 17.41 2.27
C ARG A 186 7.33 16.66 1.02
N TYR A 187 7.84 15.45 1.16
CA TYR A 187 8.38 14.68 0.05
C TYR A 187 7.55 13.45 -0.23
N LEU A 188 7.49 13.05 -1.49
CA LEU A 188 6.86 11.80 -1.90
C LEU A 188 7.89 10.69 -1.89
N LEU A 189 7.70 9.70 -1.05
CA LEU A 189 8.50 8.48 -1.00
C LEU A 189 7.77 7.37 -1.77
N THR A 190 8.47 6.70 -2.67
CA THR A 190 7.96 5.54 -3.41
C THR A 190 9.07 4.51 -3.63
N ILE A 191 8.70 3.28 -3.99
CA ILE A 191 9.63 2.22 -4.38
C ILE A 191 9.63 2.10 -5.90
N ASP A 192 10.80 2.11 -6.51
CA ASP A 192 10.99 1.65 -7.88
C ASP A 192 11.62 0.26 -7.86
N SER A 193 10.90 -0.74 -8.37
CA SER A 193 11.40 -2.11 -8.53
C SER A 193 11.85 -2.33 -9.97
N LYS A 194 13.17 -2.34 -10.20
CA LYS A 194 13.75 -2.51 -11.54
C LYS A 194 13.60 -3.91 -12.14
N SER A 195 13.15 -4.88 -11.35
CA SER A 195 13.16 -6.27 -11.78
C SER A 195 11.87 -6.68 -12.49
N THR A 196 11.96 -7.04 -13.77
CA THR A 196 10.90 -7.77 -14.49
C THR A 196 10.81 -9.22 -14.05
N ASP A 197 11.90 -9.79 -13.54
CA ASP A 197 11.99 -11.20 -13.17
C ASP A 197 11.55 -11.37 -11.72
N ALA A 198 10.54 -12.20 -11.45
CA ALA A 198 9.98 -12.36 -10.10
C ALA A 198 11.03 -12.68 -9.01
N ASN A 199 12.22 -13.18 -9.40
CA ASN A 199 13.23 -13.75 -8.51
C ASN A 199 14.39 -12.82 -8.12
N THR A 200 14.49 -11.59 -8.64
CA THR A 200 15.60 -10.68 -8.30
C THR A 200 15.11 -9.42 -7.61
N ALA A 201 14.87 -9.51 -6.29
CA ALA A 201 14.59 -8.35 -5.44
C ALA A 201 15.78 -7.37 -5.33
N GLU A 202 16.95 -7.74 -5.88
CA GLU A 202 18.24 -7.03 -5.73
C GLU A 202 18.31 -5.65 -6.38
N ASN A 203 17.28 -5.23 -7.12
CA ASN A 203 17.30 -3.96 -7.84
C ASN A 203 16.15 -3.01 -7.47
N SER A 204 15.54 -3.20 -6.31
CA SER A 204 14.58 -2.22 -5.78
C SER A 204 15.30 -1.03 -5.17
N ARG A 205 14.72 0.16 -5.28
CA ARG A 205 15.25 1.39 -4.69
C ARG A 205 14.12 2.27 -4.16
N LEU A 206 14.42 3.02 -3.11
CA LEU A 206 13.59 4.12 -2.63
C LEU A 206 13.87 5.36 -3.48
N LEU A 207 12.81 6.03 -3.88
CA LEU A 207 12.86 7.31 -4.58
C LEU A 207 12.11 8.35 -3.76
N LEU A 208 12.71 9.52 -3.62
CA LEU A 208 12.11 10.66 -2.96
C LEU A 208 11.94 11.80 -3.98
N PHE A 209 10.72 12.28 -4.14
CA PHE A 209 10.39 13.40 -5.04
C PHE A 209 9.94 14.62 -4.26
N ASP A 210 10.29 15.81 -4.76
CA ASP A 210 9.64 17.06 -4.37
C ASP A 210 8.32 17.20 -5.16
N PRO A 211 7.14 17.11 -4.52
CA PRO A 211 5.87 17.15 -5.21
C PRO A 211 5.62 18.48 -5.93
N ASN A 212 6.23 19.59 -5.49
CA ASN A 212 5.94 20.92 -6.05
C ASN A 212 6.53 21.13 -7.45
N ASN A 213 7.61 20.42 -7.78
CA ASN A 213 8.32 20.53 -9.06
C ASN A 213 8.56 19.17 -9.73
N GLY A 214 8.19 18.07 -9.07
CA GLY A 214 8.35 16.71 -9.57
C GLY A 214 9.80 16.23 -9.65
N ARG A 215 10.76 16.95 -9.03
CA ARG A 215 12.18 16.62 -9.09
C ARG A 215 12.49 15.45 -8.16
N LEU A 216 13.26 14.48 -8.66
CA LEU A 216 13.90 13.46 -7.82
C LEU A 216 14.97 14.12 -6.94
N VAL A 217 14.79 14.05 -5.63
CA VAL A 217 15.71 14.66 -4.64
C VAL A 217 16.64 13.64 -4.01
N PHE A 218 16.22 12.38 -3.92
CA PHE A 218 17.01 11.32 -3.30
C PHE A 218 16.67 9.95 -3.92
N GLU A 219 17.70 9.11 -4.02
CA GLU A 219 17.60 7.73 -4.48
C GLU A 219 18.48 6.85 -3.59
N GLN A 220 17.94 5.72 -3.12
CA GLN A 220 18.67 4.76 -2.31
C GLN A 220 18.33 3.31 -2.70
N PRO A 221 19.31 2.48 -3.07
CA PRO A 221 19.08 1.05 -3.23
C PRO A 221 18.53 0.41 -1.95
N ILE A 222 17.50 -0.43 -2.09
CA ILE A 222 16.96 -1.24 -0.99
C ILE A 222 17.83 -2.49 -0.89
N ILE A 223 18.65 -2.55 0.16
CA ILE A 223 19.46 -3.74 0.46
C ILE A 223 18.59 -4.68 1.31
N MET A 224 18.04 -5.71 0.67
CA MET A 224 17.30 -6.76 1.38
C MET A 224 18.28 -7.49 2.31
N ASN A 225 18.04 -7.42 3.62
CA ASN A 225 18.85 -8.13 4.59
C ASN A 225 18.65 -9.64 4.39
N ARG A 226 19.72 -10.36 4.06
CA ARG A 226 19.71 -11.82 3.88
C ARG A 226 19.83 -12.57 5.21
N GLU A 227 19.67 -11.90 6.35
CA GLU A 227 19.60 -12.58 7.64
C GLU A 227 18.54 -13.68 7.61
N PRO A 228 18.82 -14.88 8.14
CA PRO A 228 17.84 -15.96 8.22
C PRO A 228 16.53 -15.49 8.85
N GLU A 229 15.41 -15.91 8.30
CA GLU A 229 14.06 -15.51 8.69
C GLU A 229 13.82 -15.60 10.20
N GLU A 230 14.39 -16.61 10.86
CA GLU A 230 14.31 -16.79 12.32
C GLU A 230 14.92 -15.62 13.11
N LYS A 231 16.05 -15.06 12.67
CA LYS A 231 16.70 -13.92 13.35
C LYS A 231 15.92 -12.62 13.14
N LEU A 232 15.38 -12.42 11.94
CA LEU A 232 14.49 -11.29 11.66
C LEU A 232 13.24 -11.41 12.53
N ARG A 233 12.61 -12.59 12.56
CA ARG A 233 11.43 -12.88 13.38
C ARG A 233 11.69 -12.64 14.86
N GLU A 234 12.80 -13.11 15.42
CA GLU A 234 13.15 -12.85 16.83
C GLU A 234 13.31 -11.35 17.13
N ARG A 235 13.84 -10.57 16.19
CA ARG A 235 14.03 -9.11 16.35
C ARG A 235 12.69 -8.37 16.22
N TYR A 236 11.85 -8.73 15.26
CA TYR A 236 10.53 -8.10 15.05
C TYR A 236 9.51 -8.47 16.12
N VAL A 237 9.43 -9.75 16.52
CA VAL A 237 8.50 -10.21 17.57
C VAL A 237 8.78 -9.55 18.93
N LYS A 238 10.03 -9.14 19.19
CA LYS A 238 10.40 -8.41 20.42
C LYS A 238 10.00 -6.93 20.41
N HIS A 239 9.72 -6.34 19.24
CA HIS A 239 9.52 -4.89 19.11
C HIS A 239 8.18 -4.49 18.48
N VAL A 240 7.46 -5.40 17.83
CA VAL A 240 6.14 -5.16 17.23
C VAL A 240 5.09 -5.95 18.00
N VAL A 241 4.16 -5.25 18.65
CA VAL A 241 2.92 -5.85 19.16
C VAL A 241 2.02 -6.13 17.96
N GLY A 242 2.27 -7.22 17.24
CA GLY A 242 1.54 -7.61 16.03
C GLY A 242 2.33 -8.54 15.11
N ASN A 243 1.67 -9.58 14.60
CA ASN A 243 2.28 -10.63 13.76
C ASN A 243 2.16 -10.30 12.27
N ILE A 244 2.84 -9.27 11.78
CA ILE A 244 2.99 -9.06 10.33
C ILE A 244 4.47 -9.28 9.99
N LEU A 245 4.81 -10.49 9.54
CA LEU A 245 6.15 -10.83 9.05
C LEU A 245 6.12 -10.82 7.51
N PRO A 246 7.04 -10.10 6.83
CA PRO A 246 7.17 -10.21 5.39
C PRO A 246 7.76 -11.58 5.01
N GLU A 247 7.19 -12.25 4.00
CA GLU A 247 7.78 -13.45 3.41
C GLU A 247 9.08 -13.09 2.68
N THR A 248 10.17 -13.77 3.04
CA THR A 248 11.58 -13.40 2.76
C THR A 248 12.00 -13.42 1.28
N THR A 249 11.16 -13.92 0.38
CA THR A 249 11.44 -14.00 -1.07
C THR A 249 10.60 -13.06 -1.93
N SER A 250 9.64 -12.36 -1.34
CA SER A 250 8.75 -11.48 -2.08
C SER A 250 9.37 -10.11 -2.35
N LYS A 251 9.12 -9.54 -3.54
CA LYS A 251 9.50 -8.16 -3.86
C LYS A 251 8.79 -7.21 -2.90
N PRO A 252 9.46 -6.18 -2.35
CA PRO A 252 8.77 -5.16 -1.56
C PRO A 252 7.74 -4.45 -2.47
N ARG A 253 6.48 -4.48 -2.05
CA ARG A 253 5.34 -3.90 -2.78
C ARG A 253 4.63 -2.78 -2.03
N PHE A 254 4.96 -2.62 -0.76
CA PHE A 254 4.34 -1.67 0.14
C PHE A 254 5.45 -0.88 0.83
N VAL A 255 5.13 0.38 1.14
CA VAL A 255 5.90 1.25 2.01
C VAL A 255 4.97 1.64 3.13
N ALA A 256 5.39 1.46 4.37
CA ALA A 256 4.70 2.08 5.49
C ALA A 256 5.62 3.13 6.11
N VAL A 257 5.11 4.34 6.30
CA VAL A 257 5.83 5.40 7.02
C VAL A 257 5.02 5.78 8.25
N HIS A 258 5.65 5.78 9.41
CA HIS A 258 5.03 6.21 10.67
C HIS A 258 6.09 6.85 11.58
N ASN A 259 5.80 8.08 12.05
CA ASN A 259 6.72 8.89 12.86
C ASN A 259 8.13 8.97 12.25
N ASP A 260 8.22 9.32 10.97
CA ASP A 260 9.46 9.43 10.20
C ASP A 260 10.29 8.13 10.05
N ASN A 261 9.75 6.99 10.47
CA ASN A 261 10.36 5.69 10.24
C ASN A 261 9.72 5.02 9.03
N ILE A 262 10.56 4.45 8.17
CA ILE A 262 10.16 3.67 6.99
C ILE A 262 10.21 2.19 7.37
N TYR A 263 9.11 1.48 7.17
CA TYR A 263 8.92 0.06 7.46
C TYR A 263 8.71 -0.73 6.17
#